data_AF-A0A2E0Q0R0-F1
#
_entry.id   AF-A0A2E0Q0R0-F1
#
_cell.length_a   1.000
_cell.length_b   1.000
_cell.length_c   1.000
_cell.angle_alpha   90.00
_cell.angle_beta   90.00
_cell.angle_gamma   90.00
#
_symmetry.space_group_name_H-M   'P 1'
#
loop_
_entity.id
_entity.type
_entity.pdbx_description
1 polymer ?
#
loop_
_entity_poly.entity_id
_entity_poly.type
_entity_poly.pdbx_seq_one_letter_code
_entity_poly.pdbx_strand_id
1 'polypeptide(L)' 'WGTDLIRVNGKWSNELAQGYRQSHRIKNPLLLRLNSYRVLLTRGRDCCVIFIPPIPDKMEETYKYLQQCGFIDL' A
#
# COMPACT_ATOMS: atom_id res chain seq x y z
N TRP A 1 -3.20 9.61 9.63
CA TRP A 1 -3.14 8.45 8.72
C TRP A 1 -2.58 8.97 7.41
N GLY A 2 -1.56 8.33 6.87
CA GLY A 2 -0.93 8.70 5.60
C GLY A 2 -0.98 7.53 4.64
N THR A 3 -0.75 7.77 3.34
CA THR A 3 -0.67 6.71 2.34
C THR A 3 0.44 5.72 2.70
N ASP A 4 0.22 4.42 2.55
CA ASP A 4 1.26 3.43 2.84
C ASP A 4 1.97 2.97 1.57
N LEU A 5 1.18 2.59 0.56
CA LEU A 5 1.66 2.10 -0.72
C LEU A 5 0.84 2.74 -1.84
N ILE A 6 1.48 2.90 -2.98
CA ILE A 6 0.87 3.30 -4.25
C ILE A 6 1.45 2.40 -5.35
N ARG A 7 0.63 2.05 -6.33
CA ARG A 7 1.10 1.38 -7.54
C ARG A 7 1.38 2.41 -8.62
N VAL A 8 2.58 2.38 -9.19
CA VAL A 8 3.04 3.27 -10.26
C VAL A 8 3.79 2.44 -11.30
N ASN A 9 3.37 2.51 -12.56
CA ASN A 9 3.99 1.80 -13.69
C ASN A 9 4.10 0.29 -13.46
N GLY A 10 3.05 -0.31 -12.89
CA GLY A 10 2.97 -1.74 -12.61
C GLY A 10 3.78 -2.19 -11.39
N LYS A 11 4.34 -1.28 -10.60
CA LYS A 11 5.19 -1.58 -9.44
C LYS A 11 4.67 -0.90 -8.18
N TRP A 12 4.83 -1.58 -7.04
CA TRP A 12 4.56 -0.97 -5.75
C TRP A 12 5.66 0.03 -5.39
N SER A 13 5.25 1.22 -4.96
CA SER A 13 6.08 2.32 -4.49
C SER A 13 5.59 2.78 -3.12
N ASN A 14 6.47 3.40 -2.35
CA ASN A 14 6.15 4.05 -1.09
C ASN A 14 6.46 5.56 -1.11
N GLU A 15 6.53 6.16 -2.30
CA GLU A 15 6.89 7.57 -2.51
C GLU A 15 5.93 8.57 -1.85
N LEU A 16 4.64 8.22 -1.71
CA LEU A 16 3.65 9.06 -1.03
C LEU A 16 3.53 8.76 0.47
N ALA A 17 4.35 7.84 0.97
CA ALA A 17 4.21 7.36 2.31
C ALA A 17 4.96 8.21 3.33
N GLN A 18 4.43 8.25 4.55
CA GLN A 18 5.17 8.87 5.64
C GLN A 18 6.49 8.12 5.88
N GLY A 19 7.54 8.91 6.14
CA GLY A 19 8.86 8.44 6.50
C GLY A 19 8.89 7.81 7.89
N TYR A 20 9.97 7.10 8.18
CA TYR A 20 10.21 6.48 9.47
C TYR A 20 10.89 7.46 10.43
N ARG A 21 10.50 7.47 11.71
CA ARG A 21 11.13 8.32 12.76
C ARG A 21 12.65 8.12 12.86
N GLN A 22 13.13 6.88 12.67
CA GLN A 22 14.56 6.53 12.67
C GLN A 22 15.00 6.11 11.28
N SER A 23 14.76 6.96 10.27
CA SER A 23 15.07 6.68 8.86
C SER A 23 16.52 6.22 8.62
N HIS A 24 17.48 6.71 9.42
CA HIS A 24 18.89 6.31 9.37
C HIS A 24 19.14 4.81 9.62
N ARG A 25 18.21 4.10 10.30
CA ARG A 25 18.30 2.64 10.53
C ARG A 25 17.69 1.83 9.40
N ILE A 26 16.97 2.48 8.48
CA ILE A 26 16.16 1.83 7.47
C ILE A 26 16.94 1.77 6.17
N LYS A 27 17.46 0.59 5.84
CA LYS A 27 18.19 0.35 4.59
C LYS A 27 17.28 0.42 3.36
N ASN A 28 16.10 -0.18 3.43
CA ASN A 28 15.13 -0.18 2.34
C ASN A 28 13.71 0.06 2.89
N PRO A 29 13.23 1.31 2.86
CA PRO A 29 11.91 1.70 3.32
C PRO A 29 10.74 0.93 2.71
N LEU A 30 10.81 0.63 1.40
CA LEU A 30 9.76 -0.06 0.65
C LEU A 30 9.68 -1.54 1.05
N LEU A 31 10.82 -2.25 1.06
CA LEU A 31 10.85 -3.66 1.46
C LEU A 31 10.39 -3.86 2.90
N LEU A 32 10.77 -2.96 3.81
CA LEU A 32 10.31 -3.02 5.20
C LEU A 32 8.77 -2.95 5.29
N ARG A 33 8.16 -2.03 4.54
CA ARG A 33 6.69 -1.90 4.49
C ARG A 33 6.04 -3.11 3.86
N LEU A 34 6.51 -3.57 2.69
CA LEU A 34 5.98 -4.76 2.01
C LEU A 34 6.04 -6.01 2.91
N ASN A 35 7.14 -6.22 3.62
CA ASN A 35 7.28 -7.34 4.55
C ASN A 35 6.30 -7.24 5.72
N SER A 36 6.02 -6.04 6.21
CA SER A 36 5.01 -5.81 7.26
C SER A 36 3.62 -6.19 6.76
N TYR A 37 3.22 -5.72 5.58
CA TYR A 37 1.92 -6.07 4.99
C TYR A 37 1.80 -7.55 4.63
N ARG A 38 2.86 -8.22 4.18
CA ARG A 38 2.84 -9.66 3.93
C ARG A 38 2.46 -10.45 5.20
N VAL A 39 2.90 -10.00 6.37
CA VAL A 39 2.54 -10.62 7.66
C VAL A 39 1.10 -10.26 8.06
N LEU A 40 0.69 -9.00 7.90
CA LEU A 40 -0.66 -8.55 8.28
C LEU A 40 -1.75 -9.21 7.41
N LEU A 41 -1.56 -9.22 6.10
CA LEU A 41 -2.53 -9.73 5.14
C LEU A 41 -2.68 -11.26 5.18
N THR A 42 -1.65 -11.99 5.62
CA THR A 42 -1.75 -13.45 5.82
C THR A 42 -2.41 -13.83 7.15
N ARG A 43 -2.63 -12.86 8.05
CA ARG A 43 -3.31 -13.07 9.34
C ARG A 43 -4.77 -12.63 9.34
N GLY A 44 -5.22 -11.85 8.35
CA GLY A 44 -6.63 -11.55 8.13
C GLY A 44 -7.34 -12.81 7.67
N ARG A 45 -8.18 -13.41 8.53
CA ARG A 45 -8.86 -14.68 8.22
C ARG A 45 -10.21 -14.49 7.55
N ASP A 46 -10.93 -13.43 7.91
CA ASP A 46 -12.34 -13.29 7.54
C ASP A 46 -12.57 -12.25 6.43
N CYS A 47 -11.87 -11.11 6.46
CA CYS A 47 -11.94 -10.11 5.39
C CYS A 47 -10.74 -9.16 5.40
N CYS A 48 -10.52 -8.48 4.28
CA CYS A 48 -9.56 -7.38 4.15
C CYS A 48 -10.28 -6.18 3.55
N VAL A 49 -10.26 -5.05 4.25
CA VAL A 49 -10.76 -3.76 3.75
C VAL A 49 -9.56 -2.86 3.50
N ILE A 50 -9.50 -2.28 2.30
CA ILE A 50 -8.46 -1.34 1.92
C ILE A 50 -9.12 0.02 1.72
N PHE A 51 -8.56 1.05 2.35
CA PHE A 51 -8.93 2.43 2.09
C PHE A 51 -8.05 3.01 0.98
N ILE A 52 -8.67 3.48 -0.09
CA ILE A 52 -7.99 4.19 -1.18
C ILE A 52 -8.24 5.69 -0.97
N PRO A 53 -7.23 6.47 -0.56
CA PRO A 53 -7.43 7.90 -0.32
C PRO A 53 -7.70 8.62 -1.65
N PRO A 54 -8.57 9.64 -1.70
CA PRO A 54 -8.89 10.36 -2.93
C PRO A 54 -7.78 11.36 -3.30
N ILE A 55 -6.59 10.85 -3.64
CA ILE A 55 -5.46 11.66 -4.11
C ILE A 55 -5.63 11.89 -5.61
N PRO A 56 -5.85 13.14 -6.07
CA PRO A 56 -6.11 13.44 -7.47
C PRO A 56 -5.05 12.85 -8.39
N ASP A 57 -5.50 12.19 -9.46
CA ASP A 57 -4.67 11.64 -10.56
C ASP A 57 -3.61 10.61 -10.16
N LYS A 58 -3.59 10.12 -8.91
CA LYS A 58 -2.55 9.19 -8.42
C LYS A 58 -3.05 7.79 -8.10
N MET A 59 -4.32 7.65 -7.71
CA MET A 59 -4.82 6.37 -7.19
C MET A 59 -5.46 5.45 -8.22
N GLU A 60 -5.65 5.93 -9.45
CA GLU A 60 -6.34 5.20 -10.52
C GLU A 60 -5.70 3.84 -10.82
N GLU A 61 -4.37 3.77 -10.92
CA GLU A 61 -3.66 2.52 -11.16
C GLU A 61 -3.83 1.55 -9.97
N THR A 62 -3.75 2.08 -8.75
CA THR A 62 -3.87 1.28 -7.52
C THR A 62 -5.27 0.70 -7.41
N TYR A 63 -6.29 1.54 -7.65
CA TYR A 63 -7.70 1.15 -7.65
C TYR A 63 -7.98 0.05 -8.68
N LYS A 64 -7.61 0.26 -9.95
CA LYS A 64 -7.80 -0.73 -11.03
C LYS A 64 -7.09 -2.05 -10.73
N TYR A 65 -5.87 -2.00 -10.21
CA TYR A 65 -5.14 -3.21 -9.84
C TYR A 65 -5.85 -3.99 -8.73
N LEU A 66 -6.35 -3.31 -7.70
CA LEU A 66 -7.10 -3.96 -6.62
C LEU A 66 -8.41 -4.58 -7.12
N GLN A 67 -9.14 -3.89 -8.00
CA GLN A 67 -10.32 -4.47 -8.65
C GLN A 67 -9.98 -5.74 -9.45
N GLN A 68 -8.87 -5.73 -10.20
CA GLN A 68 -8.37 -6.93 -10.91
C GLN A 68 -7.99 -8.07 -9.97
N CYS A 69 -7.56 -7.76 -8.74
CA CYS A 69 -7.32 -8.74 -7.69
C CYS A 69 -8.60 -9.25 -7.01
N GLY A 70 -9.77 -8.76 -7.40
CA GLY A 70 -11.07 -9.18 -6.85
C GLY A 70 -11.58 -8.34 -5.69
N PHE A 71 -10.97 -7.19 -5.39
CA PHE A 71 -11.58 -6.23 -4.46
C PHE A 71 -12.83 -5.61 -5.10
N ILE A 72 -13.85 -5.40 -4.27
CA ILE A 72 -15.11 -4.77 -4.66
C ILE A 72 -15.29 -3.48 -3.87
N ASP A 73 -15.99 -2.52 -4.47
CA ASP A 73 -16.38 -1.30 -3.78
C ASP A 73 -17.45 -1.63 -2.72
N LEU A 74 -17.29 -1.05 -1.54
CA LEU A 74 -18.22 -1.17 -0.41
C LEU A 74 -19.29 -0.09 -0.43
#